data_AF-A0A166PTV2-F1
#
_entry.id   AF-A0A166PTV2-F1
#
_cell.length_a   1.000
_cell.length_b   1.000
_cell.length_c   1.000
_cell.angle_alpha   90.00
_cell.angle_beta   90.00
_cell.angle_gamma   90.00
#
_symmetry.space_group_name_H-M   'P 1'
#
loop_
_entity.id
_entity.type
_entity.pdbx_description
1 polymer ?
#
loop_
_entity_poly.entity_id
_entity_poly.type
_entity_poly.pdbx_seq_one_letter_code
_entity_poly.pdbx_strand_id
1 'polypeptide(L)'
;RWQEDIRLETIKKIISKKVPQWPTGLYDWQLPLVAKILDGECLLCCTATSDGKSALFGAPALILIKIGHNPSSYPPLPRKAKPVSIVITPTKG
;
A
#
# COMPACT_ATOMS: atom_id res chain seq x y z
N ARG A 1 -6.95 11.73 -5.38
CA ARG A 1 -5.98 11.28 -4.38
C ARG A 1 -6.38 9.90 -3.88
N TRP A 2 -5.43 9.02 -3.59
CA TRP A 2 -5.63 7.67 -3.07
C TRP A 2 -6.47 7.59 -1.80
N GLN A 3 -6.58 8.70 -1.08
CA GLN A 3 -7.41 8.87 0.11
C GLN A 3 -8.93 8.96 -0.16
N GLU A 4 -9.38 9.00 -1.42
CA GLU A 4 -10.82 8.97 -1.78
C GLU A 4 -11.42 7.57 -1.59
N ASP A 5 -12.68 7.49 -1.15
CA ASP A 5 -13.38 6.23 -0.81
C ASP A 5 -13.25 5.14 -1.89
N ILE A 6 -13.54 5.46 -3.15
CA ILE A 6 -13.45 4.51 -4.28
C ILE A 6 -12.04 3.91 -4.42
N ARG A 7 -11.01 4.67 -4.05
CA ARG A 7 -9.60 4.30 -4.16
C ARG A 7 -9.15 3.53 -2.92
N LEU A 8 -9.65 3.88 -1.73
CA LEU A 8 -9.49 3.07 -0.52
C LEU A 8 -10.08 1.68 -0.70
N GLU A 9 -11.26 1.57 -1.30
CA GLU A 9 -11.86 0.27 -1.65
C GLU A 9 -11.01 -0.49 -2.68
N THR A 10 -10.39 0.23 -3.62
CA THR A 10 -9.45 -0.39 -4.56
C THR A 10 -8.21 -0.93 -3.85
N ILE A 11 -7.65 -0.21 -2.87
CA ILE A 11 -6.54 -0.69 -2.03
C ILE A 11 -6.95 -1.99 -1.34
N LYS A 12 -8.08 -1.99 -0.62
CA LYS A 12 -8.61 -3.18 0.08
C LYS A 12 -8.74 -4.38 -0.87
N LYS A 13 -9.39 -4.17 -2.02
CA LYS A 13 -9.60 -5.22 -3.03
C LYS A 13 -8.28 -5.80 -3.57
N ILE A 14 -7.29 -4.96 -3.82
CA ILE A 14 -5.97 -5.42 -4.29
C ILE A 14 -5.27 -6.23 -3.21
N ILE A 15 -5.25 -5.73 -1.97
CA ILE A 15 -4.59 -6.39 -0.85
C ILE A 15 -5.22 -7.75 -0.56
N SER A 16 -6.54 -7.83 -0.39
CA SER A 16 -7.21 -9.11 -0.12
C SER A 16 -6.95 -10.16 -1.21
N LYS A 17 -6.82 -9.75 -2.48
CA LYS A 17 -6.52 -10.67 -3.59
C LYS A 17 -5.06 -11.11 -3.63
N LYS A 18 -4.13 -10.25 -3.18
CA LYS A 18 -2.69 -10.47 -3.33
C LYS A 18 -2.00 -10.98 -2.07
N VAL A 19 -2.64 -10.80 -0.93
CA VAL A 19 -2.14 -11.21 0.38
C VAL A 19 -3.26 -11.97 1.09
N PRO A 20 -3.68 -13.14 0.58
CA PRO A 20 -4.81 -13.89 1.13
C PRO A 20 -4.59 -14.33 2.59
N GLN A 21 -3.35 -14.37 3.07
CA GLN A 21 -3.01 -14.60 4.47
C GLN A 21 -3.39 -13.45 5.41
N TRP A 22 -3.82 -12.30 4.89
CA TRP A 22 -4.37 -11.18 5.65
C TRP A 22 -5.90 -11.21 5.53
N PRO A 23 -6.62 -11.94 6.41
CA PRO A 23 -8.05 -12.21 6.22
C PRO A 23 -8.91 -10.94 6.20
N THR A 24 -8.49 -9.92 6.96
CA THR A 24 -9.13 -8.59 6.99
C THR A 24 -8.39 -7.56 6.14
N GLY A 25 -7.33 -7.95 5.44
CA GLY A 25 -6.46 -7.04 4.69
C GLY A 25 -5.56 -6.19 5.59
N LEU A 26 -5.45 -4.90 5.26
CA LEU A 26 -4.72 -3.93 6.08
C LEU A 26 -5.50 -3.63 7.37
N TYR A 27 -4.80 -3.35 8.47
CA TYR A 27 -5.44 -2.80 9.66
C TYR A 27 -6.01 -1.40 9.40
N ASP A 28 -7.03 -1.02 10.17
CA ASP A 28 -7.73 0.27 10.00
C ASP A 28 -6.79 1.46 10.06
N TRP A 29 -5.75 1.40 10.90
CA TRP A 29 -4.75 2.45 11.02
C TRP A 29 -3.75 2.46 9.85
N GLN A 30 -3.51 1.32 9.20
CA GLN A 30 -2.54 1.19 8.10
C GLN A 30 -3.12 1.74 6.80
N LEU A 31 -4.40 1.49 6.51
CA LEU A 31 -5.06 1.90 5.27
C LEU A 31 -4.89 3.39 4.93
N PRO A 32 -5.21 4.35 5.83
CA PRO A 32 -5.04 5.77 5.53
C PRO A 32 -3.58 6.16 5.31
N LEU A 33 -2.62 5.51 6.00
CA LEU A 33 -1.20 5.77 5.82
C LEU A 33 -0.68 5.22 4.49
N VAL A 34 -1.11 4.03 4.09
CA VAL A 34 -0.80 3.45 2.77
C VAL A 34 -1.33 4.36 1.65
N ALA A 35 -2.54 4.90 1.79
CA ALA A 35 -3.10 5.85 0.83
C ALA A 35 -2.26 7.13 0.71
N LYS A 36 -1.82 7.70 1.83
CA LYS A 36 -0.91 8.87 1.85
C LYS A 36 0.43 8.58 1.17
N ILE A 37 1.03 7.40 1.41
CA ILE A 37 2.26 6.99 0.72
C ILE A 37 2.05 6.88 -0.79
N LEU A 38 0.91 6.33 -1.22
CA LEU A 38 0.56 6.23 -2.64
C LEU A 38 0.30 7.60 -3.29
N ASP A 39 -0.17 8.58 -2.51
CA ASP A 39 -0.25 9.99 -2.92
C ASP A 39 1.12 10.70 -2.94
N GLY A 40 2.19 10.04 -2.50
CA GLY A 40 3.55 10.56 -2.49
C GLY A 40 3.89 11.41 -1.27
N GLU A 41 3.09 11.34 -0.20
CA GLU A 41 3.36 12.06 1.04
C GLU A 41 4.50 11.41 1.83
N CYS A 42 5.35 12.23 2.47
CA CYS A 42 6.37 11.78 3.41
C CYS A 42 5.74 11.59 4.80
N LEU A 43 5.92 10.40 5.39
CA LEU A 43 5.31 10.05 6.68
C LEU A 43 6.37 9.64 7.72
N LEU A 44 6.13 10.04 8.97
CA LEU A 44 6.77 9.46 10.15
C LEU A 44 5.72 8.62 10.89
N CYS A 45 5.94 7.31 11.00
CA CYS A 45 5.07 6.40 11.73
C CYS A 45 5.81 5.86 12.95
N CYS A 46 5.30 6.17 14.14
CA CYS A 46 5.76 5.61 15.42
C CYS A 46 4.65 4.71 15.97
N THR A 47 4.91 3.40 16.02
CA THR A 47 4.00 2.42 16.60
C THR A 47 4.80 1.34 17.35
N ALA A 48 4.11 0.54 18.15
CA ALA A 48 4.68 -0.56 18.90
C ALA A 48 5.40 -1.58 18.00
N THR A 49 6.31 -2.35 18.60
CA THR A 49 6.90 -3.53 17.97
C THR A 49 5.80 -4.53 17.62
N SER A 50 5.98 -5.26 16.51
CA SER A 50 5.03 -6.27 16.03
C SER A 50 3.62 -5.78 15.65
N ASP A 51 3.37 -4.46 15.62
CA ASP A 51 2.06 -3.89 15.24
C ASP A 51 1.76 -3.92 13.72
N GLY A 52 2.64 -4.55 12.93
CA GLY A 52 2.43 -4.69 11.47
C GLY A 52 2.92 -3.51 10.63
N LYS A 53 3.74 -2.60 11.19
CA LYS A 53 4.34 -1.45 10.47
C LYS A 53 5.01 -1.77 9.13
N SER A 54 5.49 -3.01 8.93
CA SER A 54 6.07 -3.44 7.66
C SER A 54 5.12 -3.36 6.47
N ALA A 55 3.80 -3.41 6.71
CA ALA A 55 2.79 -3.22 5.68
C ALA A 55 2.91 -1.84 5.00
N LEU A 56 3.38 -0.80 5.71
CA LEU A 56 3.46 0.55 5.18
C LEU A 56 4.44 0.71 4.01
N PHE A 57 5.48 -0.12 3.92
CA PHE A 57 6.41 -0.09 2.77
C PHE A 57 6.17 -1.22 1.76
N GLY A 58 5.61 -2.36 2.19
CA GLY A 58 5.30 -3.48 1.31
C GLY A 58 4.03 -3.27 0.48
N ALA A 59 2.93 -2.82 1.12
CA ALA A 59 1.63 -2.69 0.47
C ALA A 59 1.64 -1.65 -0.67
N PRO A 60 2.18 -0.43 -0.52
CA PRO A 60 2.20 0.54 -1.61
C PRO A 60 2.92 0.03 -2.87
N ALA A 61 4.06 -0.64 -2.69
CA ALA A 61 4.82 -1.20 -3.80
C ALA A 61 4.01 -2.24 -4.56
N LEU A 62 3.38 -3.17 -3.83
CA LEU A 62 2.53 -4.21 -4.40
C LEU A 62 1.31 -3.64 -5.14
N ILE A 63 0.68 -2.60 -4.60
CA ILE A 63 -0.48 -1.93 -5.20
C ILE A 63 -0.10 -1.28 -6.54
N LEU A 64 1.00 -0.52 -6.58
CA LEU A 64 1.45 0.15 -7.80
C LEU A 64 1.85 -0.85 -8.88
N ILE A 65 2.55 -1.94 -8.53
CA ILE A 65 2.88 -3.02 -9.47
C ILE A 65 1.61 -3.65 -10.03
N LYS A 66 0.62 -3.94 -9.17
CA LYS A 66 -0.61 -4.61 -9.60
C LYS A 66 -1.43 -3.77 -10.58
N ILE A 67 -1.54 -2.48 -10.35
CA ILE A 67 -2.23 -1.55 -11.25
C ILE A 67 -1.43 -1.34 -12.54
N GLY A 68 -0.09 -1.28 -12.43
CA GLY A 68 0.79 -1.17 -13.59
C GLY A 68 0.56 -2.29 -14.62
N HIS A 69 0.37 -3.53 -14.16
CA HIS A 69 0.14 -4.69 -15.03
C HIS A 69 -1.24 -4.75 -15.69
N ASN A 70 -2.27 -4.15 -15.10
CA ASN A 70 -3.63 -4.23 -15.65
C ASN A 70 -4.43 -2.96 -15.34
N PRO A 71 -4.06 -1.81 -15.95
CA PRO A 71 -4.63 -0.52 -15.59
C PRO A 71 -6.11 -0.40 -15.93
N SER A 72 -6.60 -1.09 -16.97
CA SER A 72 -8.00 -1.05 -17.40
C SER A 72 -8.96 -1.74 -16.43
N SER A 73 -8.46 -2.60 -15.54
CA SER A 73 -9.27 -3.28 -14.53
C SER A 73 -9.51 -2.47 -13.25
N TYR A 74 -9.01 -1.23 -13.21
CA TYR A 74 -9.12 -0.34 -12.06
C TYR A 74 -9.67 1.03 -12.50
N PRO A 75 -10.27 1.80 -11.57
CA PRO A 75 -10.58 3.19 -11.82
C PRO A 75 -9.34 3.98 -12.28
N PRO A 76 -9.50 5.16 -12.90
CA PRO A 76 -8.37 6.03 -13.21
C PRO A 76 -7.68 6.49 -11.93
N LEU A 77 -6.57 5.81 -11.58
CA LEU A 77 -5.80 6.02 -10.36
C LEU A 77 -4.44 6.69 -10.67
N PRO A 78 -3.93 7.57 -9.78
CA PRO A 78 -2.59 8.09 -9.85
C PRO A 78 -1.61 6.92 -9.81
N ARG A 79 -0.77 6.80 -10.85
CA ARG A 79 0.18 5.70 -10.99
C ARG A 79 1.52 6.18 -11.53
N LYS A 80 2.59 5.51 -11.10
CA LYS A 80 3.91 5.63 -11.72
C LYS A 80 4.06 4.55 -12.78
N ALA A 81 4.60 4.90 -13.94
CA ALA A 81 4.82 3.94 -15.04
C ALA A 81 5.79 2.82 -14.64
N LYS A 82 6.81 3.14 -13.82
CA LYS A 82 7.78 2.19 -13.26
C LYS A 82 7.90 2.43 -11.75
N PRO A 83 7.04 1.80 -10.93
CA PRO A 83 7.11 1.97 -9.49
C PRO A 83 8.35 1.27 -8.93
N VAL A 84 9.10 1.97 -8.08
CA VAL A 84 10.27 1.45 -7.36
C VAL A 84 10.08 1.74 -5.87
N SER A 85 10.38 0.77 -5.02
CA SER A 85 10.40 0.91 -3.56
C SER A 85 11.75 0.44 -3.05
N ILE A 86 12.40 1.24 -2.20
CA ILE A 86 13.68 0.92 -1.57
C ILE A 86 13.46 0.91 -0.07
N VAL A 87 13.76 -0.22 0.57
CA VAL A 87 13.67 -0.39 2.01
C VAL A 87 15.08 -0.51 2.55
N ILE A 88 15.44 0.38 3.48
CA ILE A 88 16.75 0.38 4.14
C ILE A 88 16.52 -0.09 5.58
N THR A 89 17.10 -1.24 5.94
CA THR A 89 17.06 -1.78 7.29
C THR A 89 18.47 -1.78 7.90
N PRO A 90 18.59 -1.56 9.22
CA PRO A 90 19.91 -1.54 9.88
C PRO A 90 20.56 -2.92 9.92
N THR A 91 19.76 -3.99 9.89
CA THR A 91 20.23 -5.38 9.95
C THR A 91 19.85 -6.14 8.69
N LYS A 92 20.63 -7.19 8.38
CA LYS A 92 20.38 -8.14 7.28
C LYS A 92 19.45 -9.31 7.67
N GLY A 93 19.06 -9.39 8.94
CA GLY A 93 18.51 -10.58 9.61
C GLY A 93 17.31 -11.20 8.91
#